data_AF-A0A2V5XN78-F1
#
_entry.id   AF-A0A2V5XN78-F1
#
_cell.length_a   1.000
_cell.length_b   1.000
_cell.length_c   1.000
_cell.angle_alpha   90.00
_cell.angle_beta   90.00
_cell.angle_gamma   90.00
#
_symmetry.space_group_name_H-M   'P 1'
#
loop_
_entity.id
_entity.type
_entity.pdbx_description
1 polymer ?
#
loop_
_entity_poly.entity_id
_entity_poly.type
_entity_poly.pdbx_seq_one_letter_code
_entity_poly.pdbx_strand_id
1 'polypeptide(L)'
;AGRYFLRKQQWSEGVSEEELIDIAIRSMGLGELKPFDPNEKVIEFKIESAESRKSLVKMDVREFCNETLSDSPAPGGGSVAALMGALGASLGGMVANLSAGKRGWDDKLEYFSDWAVKAQQLKDELLSLVDEDTTAFNKVMDAFGLPRESADEKTARAAAIEEATKHAAEVPFKVMETASKSYALLAEMAEKANPASISDVGVGALATRACIEGAALNVRINLGQLKDEKFRTGLQDKVRKVSANSEAQFKTIIQVVERKLGKS
;
A
#
# COMPACT_ATOMS: atom_id res chain seq x y z
N ALA A 1 -10.61 12.00 -17.82
CA ALA A 1 -11.51 11.46 -18.87
C ALA A 1 -12.03 10.05 -18.53
N GLY A 2 -11.18 9.08 -18.20
CA GLY A 2 -11.62 7.69 -17.89
C GLY A 2 -12.76 7.60 -16.88
N ARG A 3 -12.58 8.24 -15.71
CA ARG A 3 -13.61 8.36 -14.65
C ARG A 3 -14.96 8.88 -15.17
N TYR A 4 -14.94 9.91 -16.02
CA TYR A 4 -16.15 10.48 -16.61
C TYR A 4 -16.89 9.46 -17.49
N PHE A 5 -16.17 8.70 -18.32
CA PHE A 5 -16.78 7.69 -19.18
C PHE A 5 -17.29 6.47 -18.40
N LEU A 6 -16.58 6.05 -17.35
CA LEU A 6 -17.06 5.02 -16.41
C LEU A 6 -18.40 5.41 -15.79
N ARG A 7 -18.48 6.64 -15.25
CA ARG A 7 -19.73 7.16 -14.65
C ARG A 7 -20.86 7.23 -15.67
N LYS A 8 -20.56 7.68 -16.89
CA LYS A 8 -21.54 7.70 -18.00
C LYS A 8 -22.04 6.31 -18.37
N GLN A 9 -21.19 5.28 -18.25
CA GLN A 9 -21.51 3.88 -18.52
C GLN A 9 -22.12 3.15 -17.31
N GLN A 10 -22.35 3.85 -16.19
CA GLN A 10 -22.82 3.24 -14.94
C GLN A 10 -21.89 2.11 -14.47
N TRP A 11 -20.57 2.36 -14.51
CA TRP A 11 -19.54 1.46 -13.98
C TRP A 11 -18.78 2.13 -12.82
N SER A 12 -18.19 1.31 -11.96
CA SER A 12 -17.36 1.77 -10.85
C SER A 12 -16.11 2.52 -11.33
N GLU A 13 -15.74 3.58 -10.63
CA GLU A 13 -14.54 4.37 -10.89
C GLU A 13 -13.29 3.83 -10.16
N GLY A 14 -13.45 2.78 -9.34
CA GLY A 14 -12.39 2.15 -8.55
C GLY A 14 -11.51 1.17 -9.32
N VAL A 15 -11.17 1.50 -10.56
CA VAL A 15 -10.26 0.71 -11.41
C VAL A 15 -8.84 1.28 -11.36
N SER A 16 -7.86 0.54 -11.89
CA SER A 16 -6.47 0.99 -11.90
C SER A 16 -6.27 2.22 -12.80
N GLU A 17 -5.15 2.91 -12.64
CA GLU A 17 -4.82 4.05 -13.49
C GLU A 17 -4.70 3.65 -14.96
N GLU A 18 -4.09 2.50 -15.24
CA GLU A 18 -3.95 1.95 -16.59
C GLU A 18 -5.32 1.72 -17.24
N GLU A 19 -6.27 1.18 -16.48
CA GLU A 19 -7.65 0.98 -16.95
C GLU A 19 -8.36 2.33 -17.18
N LEU A 20 -8.17 3.32 -16.30
CA LEU A 20 -8.70 4.67 -16.52
C LEU A 20 -8.16 5.32 -17.80
N ILE A 21 -6.88 5.08 -18.10
CA ILE A 21 -6.23 5.57 -19.31
C ILE A 21 -6.74 4.83 -20.54
N ASP A 22 -6.82 3.50 -20.51
CA ASP A 22 -7.36 2.69 -21.61
C ASP A 22 -8.81 3.08 -21.94
N ILE A 23 -9.66 3.28 -20.92
CA ILE A 23 -11.04 3.75 -21.10
C ILE A 23 -11.07 5.14 -21.74
N ALA A 24 -10.17 6.05 -21.33
CA ALA A 24 -10.07 7.37 -21.94
C ALA A 24 -9.66 7.27 -23.41
N ILE A 25 -8.64 6.46 -23.74
CA ILE A 25 -8.14 6.27 -25.10
C ILE A 25 -9.25 5.75 -26.01
N ARG A 26 -9.94 4.69 -25.58
CA ARG A 26 -11.03 4.07 -26.35
C ARG A 26 -12.21 5.02 -26.51
N SER A 27 -12.64 5.67 -25.43
CA SER A 27 -13.84 6.50 -25.43
C SER A 27 -13.67 7.83 -26.17
N MET A 28 -12.43 8.30 -26.33
CA MET A 28 -12.10 9.55 -27.02
C MET A 28 -11.53 9.32 -28.43
N GLY A 29 -11.42 8.07 -28.90
CA GLY A 29 -10.88 7.75 -30.22
C GLY A 29 -9.40 8.12 -30.40
N LEU A 30 -8.61 8.20 -29.32
CA LEU A 30 -7.21 8.66 -29.38
C LEU A 30 -6.30 7.74 -30.20
N GLY A 31 -6.71 6.49 -30.39
CA GLY A 31 -6.00 5.47 -31.18
C GLY A 31 -6.50 5.27 -32.61
N GLU A 32 -7.46 6.06 -33.11
CA GLU A 32 -8.13 5.80 -34.40
C GLU A 32 -7.23 6.01 -35.62
N LEU A 33 -6.34 7.00 -35.58
CA LEU A 33 -5.44 7.31 -36.69
C LEU A 33 -4.10 6.56 -36.57
N LYS A 34 -3.59 6.41 -35.35
CA LYS A 34 -2.34 5.70 -35.01
C LYS A 34 -2.45 5.15 -33.58
N PRO A 35 -1.74 4.05 -33.25
CA PRO A 35 -1.69 3.55 -31.88
C PRO A 35 -1.30 4.66 -30.90
N PHE A 36 -2.07 4.79 -29.82
CA PHE A 36 -1.75 5.69 -28.72
C PHE A 36 -0.99 4.88 -27.66
N ASP A 37 0.33 5.08 -27.58
CA ASP A 37 1.16 4.52 -26.51
C ASP A 37 1.20 5.49 -25.31
N PRO A 38 0.61 5.14 -24.16
CA PRO A 38 0.65 5.99 -22.97
C PRO A 38 2.08 6.34 -22.53
N ASN A 39 3.05 5.43 -22.67
CA ASN A 39 4.42 5.64 -22.20
C ASN A 39 5.16 6.72 -23.03
N GLU A 40 4.73 6.95 -24.26
CA GLU A 40 5.31 7.99 -25.12
C GLU A 40 4.52 9.31 -25.08
N LYS A 41 3.21 9.22 -24.83
CA LYS A 41 2.25 10.32 -25.01
C LYS A 41 1.82 10.98 -23.71
N VAL A 42 1.94 10.29 -22.57
CA VAL A 42 1.70 10.85 -21.23
C VAL A 42 3.04 11.32 -20.66
N ILE A 43 3.11 12.57 -20.22
CA ILE A 43 4.36 13.22 -19.81
C ILE A 43 4.96 12.51 -18.58
N GLU A 44 4.12 12.20 -17.60
CA GLU A 44 4.48 11.53 -16.36
C GLU A 44 5.08 10.14 -16.64
N PHE A 45 4.42 9.31 -17.45
CA PHE A 45 4.92 7.98 -17.82
C PHE A 45 6.20 8.04 -18.65
N LYS A 46 6.35 9.07 -19.49
CA LYS A 46 7.59 9.29 -20.24
C LYS A 46 8.77 9.63 -19.33
N ILE A 47 8.51 10.36 -18.25
CA ILE A 47 9.52 10.64 -17.23
C ILE A 47 9.85 9.37 -16.45
N GLU A 48 8.85 8.62 -15.99
CA GLU A 48 9.05 7.37 -15.23
C GLU A 48 9.76 6.28 -16.04
N SER A 49 9.45 6.16 -17.33
CA SER A 49 10.13 5.19 -18.23
C SER A 49 11.57 5.58 -18.55
N ALA A 50 11.92 6.88 -18.43
CA ALA A 50 13.29 7.36 -18.55
C ALA A 50 14.11 7.18 -17.26
N GLU A 51 13.47 7.02 -16.09
CA GLU A 51 14.14 6.75 -14.83
C GLU A 51 14.52 5.26 -14.70
N SER A 52 15.82 4.96 -14.61
CA SER A 52 16.33 3.58 -14.49
C SER A 52 16.29 3.03 -13.04
N ARG A 53 15.32 3.43 -12.22
CA ARG A 53 15.24 2.91 -10.83
C ARG A 53 14.68 1.49 -10.86
N LYS A 54 15.41 0.54 -10.26
CA LYS A 54 14.85 -0.77 -9.93
C LYS A 54 13.69 -0.57 -8.96
N SER A 55 12.50 -0.98 -9.37
CA SER A 55 11.27 -0.93 -8.58
C SER A 55 10.82 -2.37 -8.31
N LEU A 56 10.61 -2.70 -7.04
CA LEU A 56 10.14 -4.00 -6.59
C LEU A 56 8.70 -4.26 -7.04
N VAL A 57 7.87 -3.21 -7.09
CA VAL A 57 6.47 -3.34 -7.52
C VAL A 57 6.32 -3.57 -9.02
N LYS A 58 7.39 -3.39 -9.81
CA LYS A 58 7.42 -3.76 -11.24
C LYS A 58 7.83 -5.21 -11.48
N MET A 59 8.28 -5.94 -10.46
CA MET A 59 8.58 -7.37 -10.56
C MET A 59 7.30 -8.20 -10.64
N ASP A 60 7.36 -9.35 -11.30
CA ASP A 60 6.29 -10.33 -11.13
C ASP A 60 6.36 -10.97 -9.72
N VAL A 61 5.27 -11.63 -9.32
CA VAL A 61 5.17 -12.24 -7.98
C VAL A 61 6.25 -13.29 -7.73
N ARG A 62 6.67 -14.03 -8.77
CA ARG A 62 7.70 -15.06 -8.65
C ARG A 62 9.08 -14.43 -8.47
N GLU A 63 9.38 -13.39 -9.25
CA GLU A 63 10.60 -12.60 -9.14
C GLU A 63 10.72 -11.94 -7.77
N PHE A 64 9.67 -11.27 -7.30
CA PHE A 64 9.64 -10.65 -5.97
C PHE A 64 9.91 -11.68 -4.86
N CYS A 65 9.27 -12.86 -4.93
CA CYS A 65 9.51 -13.94 -3.97
C CYS A 65 10.94 -14.50 -4.03
N ASN A 66 11.49 -14.67 -5.24
CA ASN A 66 12.86 -15.15 -5.41
C ASN A 66 13.88 -14.13 -4.89
N GLU A 67 13.67 -12.84 -5.15
CA GLU A 67 14.52 -11.77 -4.64
C GLU A 67 14.44 -11.69 -3.12
N THR A 68 13.25 -11.78 -2.54
CA THR A 68 13.04 -11.81 -1.07
C THR A 68 13.75 -13.00 -0.40
N LEU A 69 13.84 -14.15 -1.09
CA LEU A 69 14.50 -15.36 -0.59
C LEU A 69 16.03 -15.30 -0.73
N SER A 70 16.55 -14.41 -1.58
CA SER A 70 17.97 -14.34 -1.91
C SER A 70 18.82 -13.81 -0.75
N ASP A 71 20.14 -13.73 -0.96
CA ASP A 71 21.08 -13.07 -0.05
C ASP A 71 21.10 -11.54 -0.21
N SER A 72 20.23 -10.99 -1.05
CA SER A 72 20.03 -9.54 -1.19
C SER A 72 19.48 -8.94 0.11
N PRO A 73 20.01 -7.79 0.57
CA PRO A 73 19.52 -7.13 1.76
C PRO A 73 18.13 -6.49 1.60
N ALA A 74 17.61 -6.37 0.37
CA ALA A 74 16.28 -5.88 0.07
C ALA A 74 15.70 -6.59 -1.18
N PRO A 75 14.38 -6.88 -1.22
CA PRO A 75 13.33 -6.48 -0.30
C PRO A 75 13.40 -7.20 1.05
N GLY A 76 13.16 -6.45 2.12
CA GLY A 76 13.11 -6.97 3.49
C GLY A 76 11.69 -7.15 4.02
N GLY A 77 11.58 -7.43 5.32
CA GLY A 77 10.30 -7.60 6.00
C GLY A 77 9.39 -6.37 5.95
N GLY A 78 9.94 -5.15 5.88
CA GLY A 78 9.17 -3.91 5.73
C GLY A 78 8.46 -3.82 4.38
N SER A 79 9.19 -4.10 3.30
CA SER A 79 8.69 -4.18 1.92
C SER A 79 7.57 -5.23 1.79
N VAL A 80 7.78 -6.43 2.36
CA VAL A 80 6.75 -7.49 2.40
C VAL A 80 5.52 -7.06 3.23
N ALA A 81 5.73 -6.38 4.36
CA ALA A 81 4.63 -5.87 5.18
C ALA A 81 3.78 -4.85 4.42
N ALA A 82 4.40 -3.92 3.69
CA ALA A 82 3.68 -2.96 2.84
C ALA A 82 2.87 -3.67 1.74
N LEU A 83 3.46 -4.68 1.08
CA LEU A 83 2.76 -5.48 0.07
C LEU A 83 1.54 -6.22 0.64
N MET A 84 1.63 -6.81 1.85
CA MET A 84 0.47 -7.42 2.52
C MET A 84 -0.65 -6.40 2.74
N GLY A 85 -0.31 -5.16 3.09
CA GLY A 85 -1.29 -4.08 3.23
C GLY A 85 -1.96 -3.73 1.90
N ALA A 86 -1.17 -3.62 0.83
CA ALA A 86 -1.69 -3.34 -0.51
C ALA A 86 -2.65 -4.45 -0.99
N LEU A 87 -2.32 -5.71 -0.72
CA LEU A 87 -3.22 -6.84 -0.99
C LEU A 87 -4.50 -6.79 -0.16
N GLY A 88 -4.39 -6.41 1.13
CA GLY A 88 -5.55 -6.23 2.00
C GLY A 88 -6.52 -5.15 1.51
N ALA A 89 -5.99 -3.99 1.09
CA ALA A 89 -6.78 -2.92 0.48
C ALA A 89 -7.38 -3.36 -0.87
N SER A 90 -6.61 -4.09 -1.69
CA SER A 90 -7.05 -4.61 -2.99
C SER A 90 -8.25 -5.56 -2.85
N LEU A 91 -8.24 -6.47 -1.86
CA LEU A 91 -9.38 -7.34 -1.59
C LEU A 91 -10.63 -6.54 -1.18
N GLY A 92 -10.47 -5.54 -0.31
CA GLY A 92 -11.57 -4.62 0.01
C GLY A 92 -12.12 -3.89 -1.22
N GLY A 93 -11.23 -3.41 -2.10
CA GLY A 93 -11.60 -2.75 -3.36
C GLY A 93 -12.27 -3.69 -4.37
N MET A 94 -11.81 -4.94 -4.47
CA MET A 94 -12.44 -5.98 -5.30
C MET A 94 -13.87 -6.24 -4.83
N VAL A 95 -14.09 -6.41 -3.52
CA VAL A 95 -15.43 -6.62 -2.95
C VAL A 95 -16.35 -5.42 -3.22
N ALA A 96 -15.81 -4.21 -3.12
CA ALA A 96 -16.53 -2.98 -3.47
C ALA A 96 -16.90 -2.97 -4.97
N ASN A 97 -15.97 -3.24 -5.88
CA ASN A 97 -16.24 -3.29 -7.32
C ASN A 97 -17.26 -4.37 -7.71
N LEU A 98 -17.16 -5.58 -7.13
CA LEU A 98 -18.15 -6.64 -7.33
C LEU A 98 -19.54 -6.24 -6.85
N SER A 99 -19.61 -5.44 -5.79
CA SER A 99 -20.89 -4.95 -5.23
C SER A 99 -21.46 -3.80 -6.05
N ALA A 100 -20.63 -2.91 -6.59
CA ALA A 100 -21.03 -1.84 -7.49
C ALA A 100 -21.62 -2.39 -8.80
N GLY A 101 -21.06 -3.48 -9.33
CA GLY A 101 -21.54 -4.16 -10.54
C GLY A 101 -22.65 -5.19 -10.31
N LYS A 102 -23.18 -5.31 -9.09
CA LYS A 102 -24.17 -6.34 -8.76
C LYS A 102 -25.55 -5.98 -9.32
N ARG A 103 -26.11 -6.85 -10.16
CA ARG A 103 -27.45 -6.69 -10.73
C ARG A 103 -28.51 -6.45 -9.64
N GLY A 104 -29.31 -5.40 -9.82
CA GLY A 104 -30.38 -5.01 -8.90
C GLY A 104 -29.90 -4.17 -7.70
N TRP A 105 -28.62 -3.79 -7.66
CA TRP A 105 -28.04 -2.84 -6.70
C TRP A 105 -27.59 -1.55 -7.39
N ASP A 106 -28.24 -1.21 -8.50
CA ASP A 106 -27.90 -0.04 -9.32
C ASP A 106 -27.99 1.27 -8.51
N ASP A 107 -28.88 1.32 -7.52
CA ASP A 107 -29.03 2.42 -6.55
C ASP A 107 -27.86 2.58 -5.58
N LYS A 108 -26.98 1.56 -5.48
CA LYS A 108 -25.81 1.52 -4.59
C LYS A 108 -24.49 1.63 -5.35
N LEU A 109 -24.53 1.79 -6.66
CA LEU A 109 -23.33 1.85 -7.49
C LEU A 109 -22.35 2.90 -7.00
N GLU A 110 -22.81 4.14 -6.79
CA GLU A 110 -21.97 5.25 -6.35
C GLU A 110 -21.33 4.96 -4.99
N TYR A 111 -22.11 4.43 -4.05
CA TYR A 111 -21.64 4.06 -2.72
C TYR A 111 -20.46 3.09 -2.76
N PHE A 112 -20.57 2.01 -3.53
CA PHE A 112 -19.51 1.01 -3.63
C PHE A 112 -18.35 1.49 -4.51
N SER A 113 -18.63 2.29 -5.55
CA SER A 113 -17.62 2.92 -6.39
C SER A 113 -16.70 3.82 -5.56
N ASP A 114 -17.25 4.65 -4.67
CA ASP A 114 -16.46 5.52 -3.78
C ASP A 114 -15.52 4.73 -2.86
N TRP A 115 -15.98 3.60 -2.34
CA TRP A 115 -15.13 2.70 -1.56
C TRP A 115 -14.05 2.04 -2.40
N ALA A 116 -14.36 1.64 -3.63
CA ALA A 116 -13.37 1.08 -4.55
C ALA A 116 -12.30 2.12 -4.95
N VAL A 117 -12.68 3.39 -5.13
CA VAL A 117 -11.72 4.49 -5.37
C VAL A 117 -10.78 4.68 -4.17
N LYS A 118 -11.32 4.69 -2.95
CA LYS A 118 -10.50 4.74 -1.72
C LYS A 118 -9.57 3.54 -1.61
N ALA A 119 -10.04 2.35 -1.99
CA ALA A 119 -9.22 1.15 -1.99
C ALA A 119 -8.03 1.25 -2.95
N GLN A 120 -8.24 1.80 -4.16
CA GLN A 120 -7.15 2.05 -5.11
C GLN A 120 -6.12 3.01 -4.54
N GLN A 121 -6.55 4.13 -3.97
CA GLN A 121 -5.65 5.10 -3.33
C GLN A 121 -4.79 4.47 -2.23
N LEU A 122 -5.40 3.65 -1.37
CA LEU A 122 -4.68 2.96 -0.29
C LEU A 122 -3.71 1.92 -0.84
N LYS A 123 -4.12 1.16 -1.86
CA LYS A 123 -3.26 0.18 -2.53
C LYS A 123 -2.06 0.88 -3.18
N ASP A 124 -2.26 1.95 -3.94
CA ASP A 124 -1.18 2.70 -4.60
C ASP A 124 -0.22 3.32 -3.58
N GLU A 125 -0.74 3.90 -2.49
CA GLU A 125 0.09 4.44 -1.41
C GLU A 125 0.92 3.31 -0.75
N LEU A 126 0.33 2.14 -0.48
CA LEU A 126 1.05 1.00 0.12
C LEU A 126 2.08 0.39 -0.84
N LEU A 127 1.78 0.31 -2.14
CA LEU A 127 2.75 -0.14 -3.14
C LEU A 127 3.94 0.82 -3.24
N SER A 128 3.72 2.14 -3.17
CA SER A 128 4.82 3.11 -3.14
C SER A 128 5.74 2.92 -1.92
N LEU A 129 5.18 2.47 -0.79
CA LEU A 129 5.93 2.21 0.42
C LEU A 129 6.78 0.93 0.37
N VAL A 130 6.48 0.00 -0.55
CA VAL A 130 7.35 -1.18 -0.81
C VAL A 130 8.72 -0.72 -1.30
N ASP A 131 8.75 0.18 -2.28
CA ASP A 131 10.01 0.71 -2.82
C ASP A 131 10.68 1.70 -1.85
N GLU A 132 9.89 2.49 -1.12
CA GLU A 132 10.41 3.46 -0.14
C GLU A 132 11.12 2.75 1.03
N ASP A 133 10.63 1.59 1.48
CA ASP A 133 11.29 0.79 2.53
C ASP A 133 12.72 0.39 2.12
N THR A 134 12.87 -0.12 0.88
CA THR A 134 14.18 -0.46 0.31
C THR A 134 15.05 0.79 0.13
N THR A 135 14.48 1.89 -0.31
CA THR A 135 15.20 3.17 -0.48
C THR A 135 15.70 3.71 0.86
N ALA A 136 14.87 3.64 1.91
CA ALA A 136 15.24 4.06 3.25
C ALA A 136 16.33 3.17 3.85
N PHE A 137 16.25 1.85 3.65
CA PHE A 137 17.31 0.92 4.06
C PHE A 137 18.64 1.24 3.38
N ASN A 138 18.64 1.46 2.06
CA ASN A 138 19.86 1.79 1.32
C ASN A 138 20.49 3.10 1.81
N LYS A 139 19.69 4.13 2.13
CA LYS A 139 20.20 5.38 2.73
C LYS A 139 20.90 5.15 4.06
N VAL A 140 20.41 4.22 4.88
CA VAL A 140 21.08 3.84 6.14
C VAL A 140 22.43 3.18 5.85
N MET A 141 22.49 2.27 4.87
CA MET A 141 23.74 1.62 4.45
C MET A 141 24.76 2.62 3.89
N ASP A 142 24.31 3.56 3.06
CA ASP A 142 25.15 4.63 2.51
C ASP A 142 25.73 5.50 3.63
N ALA A 143 24.91 5.85 4.63
CA ALA A 143 25.37 6.59 5.81
C ALA A 143 26.41 5.81 6.63
N PHE A 144 26.27 4.49 6.73
CA PHE A 144 27.29 3.63 7.36
C PHE A 144 28.61 3.60 6.55
N GLY A 145 28.54 3.77 5.23
CA GLY A 145 29.69 3.80 4.32
C GLY A 145 30.49 5.11 4.31
N LEU A 146 30.00 6.17 4.95
CA LEU A 146 30.69 7.46 5.00
C LEU A 146 32.09 7.38 5.68
N PRO A 147 33.03 8.28 5.31
CA PRO A 147 34.36 8.36 5.93
C PRO A 147 34.33 8.53 7.45
N ARG A 148 35.40 8.10 8.14
CA ARG A 148 35.47 8.06 9.60
C ARG A 148 36.87 8.26 10.17
N GLU A 149 37.78 8.86 9.42
CA GLU A 149 39.18 9.01 9.81
C GLU A 149 39.38 10.25 10.69
N SER A 150 38.75 11.37 10.33
CA SER A 150 38.82 12.62 11.10
C SER A 150 37.71 12.74 12.16
N ALA A 151 37.88 13.66 13.13
CA ALA A 151 36.85 13.94 14.14
C ALA A 151 35.58 14.55 13.51
N ASP A 152 35.75 15.40 12.50
CA ASP A 152 34.66 16.02 11.76
C ASP A 152 33.88 14.98 10.94
N GLU A 153 34.60 14.07 10.27
CA GLU A 153 34.00 12.94 9.54
C GLU A 153 33.20 12.03 10.46
N LYS A 154 33.76 11.67 11.62
CA LYS A 154 33.05 10.83 12.61
C LYS A 154 31.75 11.50 13.08
N THR A 155 31.78 12.81 13.29
CA THR A 155 30.61 13.59 13.73
C THR A 155 29.55 13.66 12.63
N ALA A 156 29.94 14.02 11.40
CA ALA A 156 29.05 14.07 10.25
C ALA A 156 28.43 12.70 9.93
N ARG A 157 29.25 11.64 9.96
CA ARG A 157 28.79 10.26 9.78
C ARG A 157 27.78 9.85 10.85
N ALA A 158 28.04 10.16 12.13
CA ALA A 158 27.09 9.84 13.20
C ALA A 158 25.75 10.55 13.02
N ALA A 159 25.77 11.83 12.62
CA ALA A 159 24.54 12.57 12.32
C ALA A 159 23.79 12.00 11.12
N ALA A 160 24.50 11.64 10.05
CA ALA A 160 23.90 11.05 8.85
C ALA A 160 23.24 9.69 9.15
N ILE A 161 23.88 8.84 9.96
CA ILE A 161 23.30 7.56 10.40
C ILE A 161 22.04 7.80 11.22
N GLU A 162 22.08 8.71 12.20
CA GLU A 162 20.91 9.00 13.04
C GLU A 162 19.72 9.47 12.20
N GLU A 163 19.92 10.42 11.28
CA GLU A 163 18.85 10.94 10.43
C GLU A 163 18.33 9.88 9.42
N ALA A 164 19.22 9.09 8.81
CA ALA A 164 18.81 8.01 7.92
C ALA A 164 18.01 6.94 8.69
N THR A 165 18.41 6.57 9.90
CA THR A 165 17.70 5.60 10.74
C THR A 165 16.35 6.14 11.23
N LYS A 166 16.23 7.45 11.49
CA LYS A 166 14.92 8.08 11.78
C LYS A 166 13.96 7.91 10.61
N HIS A 167 14.41 8.26 9.40
CA HIS A 167 13.61 8.06 8.17
C HIS A 167 13.23 6.59 8.00
N ALA A 168 14.18 5.66 8.17
CA ALA A 168 13.92 4.23 8.10
C ALA A 168 12.96 3.71 9.20
N ALA A 169 12.83 4.40 10.33
CA ALA A 169 11.80 4.10 11.34
C ALA A 169 10.44 4.68 10.96
N GLU A 170 10.40 5.83 10.28
CA GLU A 170 9.16 6.50 9.87
C GLU A 170 8.45 5.80 8.71
N VAL A 171 9.19 5.24 7.75
CA VAL A 171 8.61 4.52 6.61
C VAL A 171 7.68 3.35 7.04
N PRO A 172 8.11 2.38 7.85
CA PRO A 172 7.22 1.33 8.33
C PRO A 172 6.11 1.87 9.25
N PHE A 173 6.32 2.98 9.97
CA PHE A 173 5.23 3.60 10.71
C PHE A 173 4.16 4.17 9.77
N LYS A 174 4.55 4.79 8.65
CA LYS A 174 3.63 5.24 7.61
C LYS A 174 2.88 4.06 6.97
N VAL A 175 3.53 2.92 6.78
CA VAL A 175 2.86 1.67 6.36
C VAL A 175 1.75 1.30 7.34
N MET A 176 2.01 1.34 8.66
CA MET A 176 0.98 1.06 9.66
C MET A 176 -0.19 2.04 9.58
N GLU A 177 0.08 3.35 9.48
CA GLU A 177 -0.96 4.37 9.40
C GLU A 177 -1.82 4.20 8.15
N THR A 178 -1.20 3.97 7.00
CA THR A 178 -1.93 3.81 5.73
C THR A 178 -2.72 2.51 5.70
N ALA A 179 -2.14 1.39 6.12
CA ALA A 179 -2.86 0.12 6.21
C ALA A 179 -4.03 0.17 7.20
N SER A 180 -3.92 0.92 8.30
CA SER A 180 -5.02 1.04 9.28
C SER A 180 -6.29 1.66 8.69
N LYS A 181 -6.16 2.54 7.67
CA LYS A 181 -7.30 3.13 6.97
C LYS A 181 -8.12 2.08 6.21
N SER A 182 -7.51 0.96 5.81
CA SER A 182 -8.20 -0.15 5.13
C SER A 182 -9.26 -0.81 6.01
N TYR A 183 -9.18 -0.71 7.34
CA TYR A 183 -10.22 -1.28 8.21
C TYR A 183 -11.59 -0.61 8.04
N ALA A 184 -11.64 0.70 7.73
CA ALA A 184 -12.91 1.36 7.46
C ALA A 184 -13.58 0.80 6.19
N LEU A 185 -12.78 0.59 5.14
CA LEU A 185 -13.22 -0.07 3.90
C LEU A 185 -13.70 -1.50 4.19
N LEU A 186 -12.88 -2.30 4.87
CA LEU A 186 -13.17 -3.70 5.15
C LEU A 186 -14.39 -3.87 6.06
N ALA A 187 -14.60 -2.99 7.03
CA ALA A 187 -15.80 -3.00 7.88
C ALA A 187 -17.07 -2.73 7.06
N GLU A 188 -17.03 -1.73 6.18
CA GLU A 188 -18.16 -1.42 5.31
C GLU A 188 -18.44 -2.54 4.30
N MET A 189 -17.39 -3.18 3.79
CA MET A 189 -17.53 -4.34 2.92
C MET A 189 -18.08 -5.56 3.68
N ALA A 190 -17.62 -5.79 4.91
CA ALA A 190 -18.12 -6.87 5.75
C ALA A 190 -19.63 -6.73 6.01
N GLU A 191 -20.13 -5.51 6.23
CA GLU A 191 -21.52 -5.26 6.60
C GLU A 191 -22.47 -5.16 5.40
N LYS A 192 -22.10 -4.39 4.37
CA LYS A 192 -23.06 -3.96 3.34
C LYS A 192 -22.84 -4.56 1.96
N ALA A 193 -21.65 -5.08 1.67
CA ALA A 193 -21.29 -5.58 0.35
C ALA A 193 -21.96 -6.92 0.01
N ASN A 194 -21.69 -7.39 -1.21
CA ASN A 194 -22.16 -8.68 -1.69
C ASN A 194 -21.77 -9.82 -0.73
N PRO A 195 -22.73 -10.53 -0.11
CA PRO A 195 -22.43 -11.59 0.86
C PRO A 195 -21.58 -12.72 0.30
N ALA A 196 -21.62 -12.96 -1.01
CA ALA A 196 -20.85 -14.00 -1.68
C ALA A 196 -19.32 -13.78 -1.61
N SER A 197 -18.87 -12.57 -1.29
CA SER A 197 -17.44 -12.20 -1.22
C SER A 197 -16.97 -11.97 0.23
N ILE A 198 -17.70 -12.49 1.22
CA ILE A 198 -17.38 -12.25 2.64
C ILE A 198 -16.05 -12.89 3.05
N SER A 199 -15.65 -14.00 2.44
CA SER A 199 -14.33 -14.61 2.66
C SER A 199 -13.19 -13.69 2.23
N ASP A 200 -13.36 -12.96 1.12
CA ASP A 200 -12.36 -12.03 0.60
C ASP A 200 -12.15 -10.86 1.58
N VAL A 201 -13.21 -10.39 2.22
CA VAL A 201 -13.12 -9.38 3.29
C VAL A 201 -12.35 -9.93 4.50
N GLY A 202 -12.58 -11.19 4.88
CA GLY A 202 -11.85 -11.86 5.96
C GLY A 202 -10.34 -11.94 5.68
N VAL A 203 -9.97 -12.39 4.48
CA VAL A 203 -8.55 -12.43 4.06
C VAL A 203 -7.96 -11.02 4.00
N GLY A 204 -8.71 -10.03 3.50
CA GLY A 204 -8.28 -8.63 3.48
C GLY A 204 -7.99 -8.07 4.88
N ALA A 205 -8.81 -8.41 5.87
CA ALA A 205 -8.60 -8.03 7.27
C ALA A 205 -7.38 -8.72 7.88
N LEU A 206 -7.14 -9.99 7.58
CA LEU A 206 -5.95 -10.74 8.01
C LEU A 206 -4.67 -10.14 7.40
N ALA A 207 -4.67 -9.85 6.10
CA ALA A 207 -3.53 -9.25 5.42
C ALA A 207 -3.22 -7.84 5.97
N THR A 208 -4.26 -7.03 6.22
CA THR A 208 -4.13 -5.70 6.85
C THR A 208 -3.53 -5.80 8.25
N ARG A 209 -3.96 -6.78 9.05
CA ARG A 209 -3.41 -7.03 10.39
C ARG A 209 -1.94 -7.43 10.32
N ALA A 210 -1.60 -8.40 9.46
CA ALA A 210 -0.23 -8.88 9.28
C ALA A 210 0.70 -7.75 8.80
N CYS A 211 0.23 -6.87 7.93
CA CYS A 211 0.92 -5.65 7.52
C CYS A 211 1.26 -4.76 8.72
N ILE A 212 0.28 -4.40 9.55
CA ILE A 212 0.47 -3.49 10.69
C ILE A 212 1.39 -4.10 11.74
N GLU A 213 1.20 -5.39 12.07
CA GLU A 213 2.06 -6.08 13.03
C GLU A 213 3.50 -6.25 12.50
N GLY A 214 3.65 -6.62 11.23
CA GLY A 214 4.95 -6.75 10.56
C GLY A 214 5.69 -5.41 10.46
N ALA A 215 5.00 -4.35 10.08
CA ALA A 215 5.57 -3.01 10.02
C ALA A 215 5.97 -2.51 11.42
N ALA A 216 5.19 -2.81 12.47
CA ALA A 216 5.56 -2.48 13.85
C ALA A 216 6.88 -3.13 14.30
N LEU A 217 7.18 -4.35 13.84
CA LEU A 217 8.48 -5.00 14.09
C LEU A 217 9.64 -4.21 13.45
N ASN A 218 9.44 -3.74 12.21
CA ASN A 218 10.42 -2.95 11.47
C ASN A 218 10.64 -1.56 12.11
N VAL A 219 9.59 -0.90 12.61
CA VAL A 219 9.75 0.33 13.40
C VAL A 219 10.61 0.06 14.64
N ARG A 220 10.29 -1.00 15.40
CA ARG A 220 10.95 -1.31 16.68
C ARG A 220 12.44 -1.60 16.53
N ILE A 221 12.85 -2.30 15.48
CA ILE A 221 14.28 -2.57 15.26
C ILE A 221 15.06 -1.30 14.92
N ASN A 222 14.50 -0.41 14.10
CA ASN A 222 15.14 0.88 13.79
C ASN A 222 15.17 1.80 15.01
N LEU A 223 14.10 1.84 15.82
CA LEU A 223 14.10 2.58 17.08
C LEU A 223 15.16 2.10 18.09
N GLY A 224 15.55 0.82 18.03
CA GLY A 224 16.62 0.27 18.87
C GLY A 224 18.02 0.79 18.51
N GLN A 225 18.19 1.37 17.33
CA GLN A 225 19.46 1.88 16.82
C GLN A 225 19.64 3.39 17.03
N LEU A 226 18.58 4.10 17.41
CA LEU A 226 18.56 5.55 17.60
C LEU A 226 19.03 5.98 19.00
N LYS A 227 19.63 7.16 19.08
CA LYS A 227 20.01 7.80 20.35
C LYS A 227 19.00 8.82 20.84
N ASP A 228 18.22 9.42 19.92
CA ASP A 228 17.19 10.40 20.27
C ASP A 228 16.03 9.76 21.04
N GLU A 229 16.09 9.80 22.37
CA GLU A 229 15.06 9.25 23.26
C GLU A 229 13.69 9.89 23.06
N LYS A 230 13.62 11.19 22.73
CA LYS A 230 12.34 11.87 22.52
C LYS A 230 11.67 11.37 21.25
N PHE A 231 12.43 11.20 20.18
CA PHE A 231 11.93 10.61 18.94
C PHE A 231 11.48 9.16 19.17
N ARG A 232 12.33 8.34 19.83
CA ARG A 232 12.04 6.93 20.12
C ARG A 232 10.75 6.76 20.90
N THR A 233 10.61 7.46 22.02
CA THR A 233 9.41 7.39 22.87
C THR A 233 8.17 7.88 22.12
N GLY A 234 8.27 9.00 21.41
CA GLY A 234 7.16 9.55 20.62
C GLY A 234 6.66 8.59 19.53
N LEU A 235 7.57 7.99 18.75
CA LEU A 235 7.19 7.06 17.69
C LEU A 235 6.68 5.73 18.27
N GLN A 236 7.31 5.22 19.34
CA GLN A 236 6.89 4.00 20.02
C GLN A 236 5.46 4.10 20.58
N ASP A 237 5.06 5.27 21.10
CA ASP A 237 3.70 5.51 21.57
C ASP A 237 2.69 5.58 20.43
N LYS A 238 3.06 6.17 19.28
CA LYS A 238 2.21 6.13 18.08
C LYS A 238 2.01 4.70 17.57
N VAL A 239 3.08 3.91 17.48
CA VAL A 239 3.02 2.48 17.12
C VAL A 239 2.05 1.74 18.03
N ARG A 240 2.16 1.90 19.36
CA ARG A 240 1.26 1.26 20.33
C ARG A 240 -0.20 1.62 20.09
N LYS A 241 -0.50 2.89 19.83
CA LYS A 241 -1.87 3.37 19.56
C LYS A 241 -2.43 2.73 18.28
N VAL A 242 -1.66 2.72 17.20
CA VAL A 242 -2.10 2.13 15.92
C VAL A 242 -2.31 0.62 16.05
N SER A 243 -1.38 -0.10 16.71
CA SER A 243 -1.53 -1.54 16.94
C SER A 243 -2.75 -1.88 17.81
N ALA A 244 -3.01 -1.12 18.87
CA ALA A 244 -4.18 -1.34 19.72
C ALA A 244 -5.50 -1.09 18.97
N ASN A 245 -5.56 -0.03 18.16
CA ASN A 245 -6.73 0.25 17.32
C ASN A 245 -6.92 -0.84 16.25
N SER A 246 -5.83 -1.27 15.60
CA SER A 246 -5.84 -2.34 14.61
C SER A 246 -6.44 -3.63 15.16
N GLU A 247 -6.02 -4.06 16.36
CA GLU A 247 -6.54 -5.26 17.00
C GLU A 247 -8.06 -5.15 17.29
N ALA A 248 -8.53 -3.99 17.75
CA ALA A 248 -9.94 -3.75 18.03
C ALA A 248 -10.80 -3.77 16.75
N GLN A 249 -10.35 -3.09 15.70
CA GLN A 249 -11.04 -3.05 14.41
C GLN A 249 -11.05 -4.43 13.75
N PHE A 250 -9.90 -5.12 13.73
CA PHE A 250 -9.78 -6.48 13.19
C PHE A 250 -10.76 -7.44 13.87
N LYS A 251 -10.81 -7.46 15.21
CA LYS A 251 -11.75 -8.31 15.97
C LYS A 251 -13.19 -8.05 15.57
N THR A 252 -13.56 -6.78 15.45
CA THR A 252 -14.92 -6.39 15.07
C THR A 252 -15.27 -6.92 13.68
N ILE A 253 -14.38 -6.75 12.71
CA ILE A 253 -14.60 -7.18 11.32
C ILE A 253 -14.69 -8.70 11.22
N ILE A 254 -13.75 -9.43 11.85
CA ILE A 254 -13.75 -10.90 11.80
C ILE A 254 -15.01 -11.47 12.48
N GLN A 255 -15.48 -10.88 13.58
CA GLN A 255 -16.75 -11.31 14.18
C GLN A 255 -17.95 -11.17 13.22
N VAL A 256 -17.96 -10.14 12.36
CA VAL A 256 -18.99 -9.98 11.32
C VAL A 256 -18.83 -11.03 10.23
N VAL A 257 -17.59 -11.26 9.77
CA VAL A 257 -17.25 -12.26 8.76
C VAL A 257 -17.68 -13.66 9.21
N GLU A 258 -17.25 -14.10 10.40
CA GLU A 258 -17.59 -15.42 10.96
C GLU A 258 -19.11 -15.60 11.13
N ARG A 259 -19.80 -14.56 11.60
CA ARG A 259 -21.26 -14.58 11.75
C ARG A 259 -21.98 -14.76 10.42
N LYS A 260 -21.45 -14.19 9.33
CA LYS A 260 -22.03 -14.30 7.98
C LYS A 260 -21.65 -15.63 7.31
N LEU A 261 -20.42 -16.12 7.52
CA LEU A 261 -19.99 -17.44 7.07
C LEU A 261 -20.80 -18.56 7.72
N GLY A 262 -21.02 -18.51 9.04
CA GLY A 262 -21.81 -19.51 9.76
C GLY A 262 -23.32 -19.51 9.45
N LYS A 263 -23.80 -18.57 8.63
CA LYS A 263 -25.19 -18.51 8.12
C LYS A 263 -25.32 -18.94 6.66
N SER A 264 -24.20 -19.19 5.98
CA SER A 264 -24.13 -19.59 4.57
C SER A 264 -24.10 -21.11 4.45
#